data_AF-A0A084Y739-F1
#
_entry.id   AF-A0A084Y739-F1
#
_cell.length_a   1.000
_cell.length_b   1.000
_cell.length_c   1.000
_cell.angle_alpha   90.00
_cell.angle_beta   90.00
_cell.angle_gamma   90.00
#
_symmetry.space_group_name_H-M   'P 1'
#
loop_
_entity.id
_entity.type
_entity.pdbx_description
1 polymer ?
#
loop_
_entity_poly.entity_id
_entity_poly.type
_entity_poly.pdbx_seq_one_letter_code
_entity_poly.pdbx_strand_id
1 'polypeptide(L)' 'MGDTYRAVYTVKIAEAVYVLHCFQKKSKQGIETPKQEMSLIRERLKAAQAHTKGA' A
#
# COMPACT_ATOMS: atom_id res chain seq x y z
N MET A 1 2.32 23.71 9.04
CA MET A 1 1.24 22.71 9.08
C MET A 1 1.59 21.64 8.07
N GLY A 2 1.99 20.45 8.51
CA GLY A 2 2.41 19.37 7.62
C GLY A 2 1.53 18.16 7.87
N ASP A 3 0.84 17.72 6.83
CA ASP A 3 0.07 16.49 6.87
C ASP A 3 1.01 15.28 6.89
N THR A 4 0.72 14.29 7.74
CA THR A 4 1.48 13.05 7.81
C THR A 4 0.82 12.01 6.91
N TYR A 5 1.59 11.35 6.05
CA TYR A 5 1.12 10.28 5.17
C TYR A 5 1.80 8.95 5.48
N ARG A 6 1.13 7.86 5.13
CA ARG A 6 1.70 6.50 5.13
C ARG A 6 1.57 5.94 3.73
N ALA A 7 2.68 5.40 3.22
CA ALA A 7 2.72 4.66 1.97
C ALA A 7 3.04 3.19 2.26
N VAL A 8 2.38 2.29 1.53
CA VAL A 8 2.64 0.85 1.56
C VAL A 8 3.17 0.45 0.19
N TYR A 9 4.30 -0.23 0.18
CA TYR A 9 4.98 -0.66 -1.03
C TYR A 9 5.51 -2.09 -0.90
N THR A 10 5.80 -2.73 -2.03
CA THR A 10 6.46 -4.03 -2.08
C THR A 10 7.69 -3.97 -2.99
N VAL A 11 8.76 -4.65 -2.55
CA VAL A 11 10.03 -4.81 -3.27
C VAL A 11 10.26 -6.26 -3.70
N LYS A 12 9.29 -7.15 -3.47
CA LYS A 12 9.40 -8.59 -3.72
C LYS A 12 8.99 -8.99 -5.14
N ILE A 13 8.81 -8.01 -6.03
CA ILE A 13 8.25 -8.21 -7.36
C ILE A 13 9.26 -7.70 -8.38
N ALA A 14 9.99 -8.63 -9.00
CA ALA A 14 11.04 -8.35 -9.98
C ALA A 14 12.06 -7.31 -9.47
N GLU A 15 12.55 -6.47 -10.37
CA GLU A 15 13.53 -5.40 -10.09
C GLU A 15 12.85 -4.03 -9.84
N ALA A 16 11.55 -4.03 -9.51
CA ALA A 16 10.76 -2.80 -9.37
C ALA A 16 10.16 -2.64 -7.96
N VAL A 17 10.03 -1.38 -7.53
CA VAL A 17 9.30 -1.02 -6.31
C VAL A 17 7.88 -0.64 -6.67
N TYR A 18 6.90 -1.40 -6.16
CA TYR A 18 5.49 -1.10 -6.38
C TYR A 18 4.92 -0.37 -5.17
N VAL A 19 4.56 0.90 -5.36
CA VAL A 19 3.77 1.65 -4.37
C VAL A 19 2.32 1.20 -4.50
N LEU A 20 1.84 0.46 -3.50
CA LEU A 20 0.50 -0.11 -3.49
C LEU A 20 -0.52 0.92 -3.04
N HIS A 21 -0.28 1.63 -1.96
CA HIS A 21 -1.26 2.57 -1.43
C HIS A 21 -0.59 3.72 -0.67
N CYS A 22 -1.20 4.91 -0.68
CA CYS A 22 -0.76 6.05 0.10
C CYS A 22 -1.98 6.78 0.66
N PHE A 23 -1.99 7.01 1.97
CA PHE A 23 -3.09 7.64 2.68
C PHE A 23 -2.59 8.58 3.76
N GLN A 24 -3.38 9.61 4.04
CA GLN A 24 -3.08 10.55 5.13
C GLN A 24 -3.34 9.84 6.47
N LYS A 25 -2.37 9.91 7.38
CA LYS A 25 -2.50 9.46 8.76
C LYS A 25 -3.43 10.42 9.51
N LYS A 26 -4.74 10.13 9.48
CA LYS A 26 -5.72 10.85 10.30
C LYS A 26 -5.65 10.30 11.74
N SER A 27 -5.09 11.08 12.66
CA SER A 27 -4.94 10.71 14.07
C SER A 27 -6.29 10.53 14.76
N LYS A 28 -6.55 9.35 15.36
CA LYS A 28 -7.05 9.16 16.74
C LYS A 28 -6.65 7.74 17.19
N GLN A 29 -5.62 7.61 18.02
CA GLN A 29 -5.24 6.38 18.75
C GLN A 29 -5.30 5.05 17.95
N GLY A 30 -4.23 4.72 17.22
CA GLY A 30 -4.09 3.39 16.63
C GLY A 30 -2.83 3.23 15.79
N ILE A 31 -2.01 2.23 16.11
CA ILE A 31 -0.96 1.74 15.19
C ILE A 31 -1.56 0.91 14.06
N GLU A 32 -2.77 0.39 14.26
CA GLU A 32 -3.46 -0.50 13.33
C GLU A 32 -3.90 0.25 12.07
N THR A 33 -3.61 -0.34 10.92
CA THR A 33 -4.12 0.11 9.63
C THR A 33 -5.59 -0.29 9.52
N PRO A 34 -6.52 0.63 9.22
CA PRO A 34 -7.94 0.30 9.11
C PRO A 34 -8.18 -0.88 8.17
N LYS A 35 -9.18 -1.72 8.48
CA LYS A 35 -9.49 -2.92 7.67
C LYS A 35 -9.76 -2.60 6.19
N GLN A 36 -10.38 -1.46 5.91
CA GLN A 36 -10.63 -0.98 4.56
C GLN A 36 -9.32 -0.74 3.79
N GLU A 37 -8.36 -0.07 4.42
CA GLU A 37 -7.02 0.17 3.87
C GLU A 37 -6.28 -1.15 3.62
N MET A 38 -6.35 -2.08 4.58
CA MET A 38 -5.75 -3.41 4.44
C MET A 38 -6.36 -4.22 3.28
N SER A 39 -7.69 -4.13 3.08
CA SER A 39 -8.36 -4.77 1.95
C SER A 39 -7.83 -4.24 0.62
N LEU A 40 -7.74 -2.91 0.50
CA LEU A 40 -7.26 -2.22 -0.69
C LEU A 40 -5.79 -2.56 -1.00
N ILE A 41 -4.94 -2.59 0.02
CA ILE A 41 -3.53 -2.98 -0.12
C ILE A 41 -3.40 -4.41 -0.66
N ARG A 42 -4.20 -5.36 -0.15
CA ARG A 42 -4.16 -6.76 -0.59
C ARG A 42 -4.61 -6.92 -2.04
N GLU A 43 -5.67 -6.21 -2.43
CA GLU A 43 -6.15 -6.20 -3.81
C GLU A 43 -5.08 -5.66 -4.76
N ARG A 44 -4.47 -4.52 -4.41
CA ARG A 44 -3.41 -3.90 -5.22
C ARG A 44 -2.15 -4.74 -5.29
N LEU A 45 -1.81 -5.48 -4.23
CA LEU A 45 -0.70 -6.43 -4.26
C LEU A 45 -0.94 -7.54 -5.30
N LYS A 46 -2.17 -8.09 -5.36
CA LYS A 46 -2.53 -9.09 -6.38
C LYS A 46 -2.42 -8.50 -7.79
N ALA A 47 -2.87 -7.26 -7.98
CA ALA A 47 -2.75 -6.58 -9.27
C ALA A 47 -1.28 -6.38 -9.68
N ALA A 48 -0.40 -5.97 -8.76
CA ALA A 48 1.04 -5.83 -9.03
C ALA A 48 1.71 -7.17 -9.38
N GLN A 49 1.30 -8.26 -8.73
CA GLN A 49 1.78 -9.61 -9.04
C GLN A 49 1.29 -10.07 -10.42
N ALA A 50 0.03 -9.81 -10.77
CA ALA A 50 -0.52 -10.15 -12.08
C ALA A 50 0.16 -9.35 -13.20
N HIS A 51 0.38 -8.05 -12.99
CA HIS A 51 1.11 -7.18 -13.91
C HIS A 51 2.49 -7.74 -14.26
N THR A 52 3.23 -8.23 -13.26
CA THR A 52 4.59 -8.77 -13.46
C THR A 52 4.59 -10.14 -14.15
N LYS A 53 3.51 -10.92 -14.04
CA LYS A 53 3.39 -12.21 -14.72
C LYS A 53 3.05 -12.10 -16.21
N GLY A 54 2.61 -10.92 -16.67
CA GLY A 54 2.29 -10.64 -18.07
C GLY A 54 3.25 -9.66 -18.74
N ALA A 55 4.32 -9.25 -18.05
CA ALA A 55 5.37 -8.38 -18.55
C ALA A 55 6.55 -9.19 -19.10
#